data_AF-A0A372DYG7-F1
#
_entry.id   AF-A0A372DYG7-F1
#
_cell.length_a   1.000
_cell.length_b   1.000
_cell.length_c   1.000
_cell.angle_alpha   90.00
_cell.angle_beta   90.00
_cell.angle_gamma   90.00
#
_symmetry.space_group_name_H-M   'P 1'
#
loop_
_entity.id
_entity.type
_entity.pdbx_description
1 polymer ?
#
loop_
_entity_poly.entity_id
_entity_poly.type
_entity_poly.pdbx_seq_one_letter_code
_entity_poly.pdbx_strand_id
1 'polypeptide(L)'
;MTKLYALIKQTECTTTHCGWDEYIDYTTSNTEILGYSTNLEELEYIQSNYDLEVYDELFIWEINEITKEDFIKEQRYIKYSSWIEIKRNNGHFVYNNLINNEPYEVFSVDKNSYPLDTIITDVHSSDKNTITIFLEMRSEYNDTEDVFISTVDSYVNKLNFLLNNLKNADVRSTRKVIDTIKKLK
;
A
#
# COMPACT_ATOMS: atom_id res chain seq x y z
N MET A 1 22.29 -5.81 28.77
CA MET A 1 21.14 -6.26 27.98
C MET A 1 21.60 -7.35 27.05
N THR A 2 20.78 -8.38 26.83
CA THR A 2 20.99 -9.31 25.73
C THR A 2 20.78 -8.55 24.42
N LYS A 3 21.66 -8.75 23.44
CA LYS A 3 21.51 -8.12 22.12
C LYS A 3 20.28 -8.67 21.42
N LEU A 4 19.55 -7.80 20.73
CA LEU A 4 18.42 -8.16 19.88
C LEU A 4 18.81 -7.89 18.43
N TYR A 5 18.42 -8.77 17.53
CA TYR A 5 18.66 -8.63 16.09
C TYR A 5 17.31 -8.75 15.36
N ALA A 6 17.15 -8.00 14.27
CA ALA A 6 16.01 -8.12 13.36
C ALA A 6 16.48 -8.54 11.96
N LEU A 7 15.74 -9.44 11.34
CA LEU A 7 15.86 -9.78 9.92
C LEU A 7 14.90 -8.89 9.14
N ILE A 8 15.45 -8.10 8.22
CA ILE A 8 14.70 -7.08 7.49
C ILE A 8 14.78 -7.38 6.00
N LYS A 9 13.63 -7.34 5.35
CA LYS A 9 13.46 -7.40 3.90
C LYS A 9 13.26 -6.01 3.36
N GLN A 10 14.04 -5.64 2.36
CA GLN A 10 13.82 -4.46 1.55
C GLN A 10 13.43 -4.88 0.14
N THR A 11 12.30 -4.35 -0.34
CA THR A 11 11.82 -4.57 -1.71
C THR A 11 11.85 -3.25 -2.46
N GLU A 12 12.49 -3.21 -3.62
CA GLU A 12 12.44 -2.08 -4.54
C GLU A 12 11.60 -2.42 -5.77
N CYS A 13 10.50 -1.72 -5.97
CA CYS A 13 9.63 -1.92 -7.12
C CYS A 13 9.66 -0.69 -8.03
N THR A 14 10.01 -0.89 -9.30
CA THR A 14 9.76 0.11 -10.36
C THR A 14 8.47 -0.28 -11.09
N THR A 15 7.45 0.57 -11.05
CA THR A 15 6.22 0.41 -11.84
C THR A 15 6.19 1.39 -12.99
N THR A 16 5.90 0.86 -14.18
CA THR A 16 5.73 1.64 -15.41
C THR A 16 4.24 1.79 -15.70
N HIS A 17 3.74 3.02 -15.74
CA HIS A 17 2.34 3.33 -16.04
C HIS A 17 2.18 3.52 -17.55
N CYS A 18 1.17 2.90 -18.15
CA CYS A 18 0.91 3.01 -19.59
C CYS A 18 -0.35 3.86 -19.88
N GLY A 19 -0.14 5.01 -20.53
CA GLY A 19 -1.20 5.81 -21.14
C GLY A 19 -1.31 5.57 -22.65
N TRP A 20 -2.31 6.20 -23.29
CA TRP A 20 -2.39 6.22 -24.77
C TRP A 20 -1.19 6.93 -25.43
N ASP A 21 -0.43 7.77 -24.70
CA ASP A 21 0.66 8.57 -25.28
C ASP A 21 1.95 8.69 -24.43
N GLU A 22 2.05 8.20 -23.19
CA GLU A 22 3.24 8.44 -22.34
C GLU A 22 3.50 7.29 -21.35
N TYR A 23 4.80 7.04 -21.08
CA TYR A 23 5.32 6.15 -20.04
C TYR A 23 5.81 6.99 -18.85
N ILE A 24 5.44 6.62 -17.63
CA ILE A 24 5.98 7.21 -16.40
C ILE A 24 6.43 6.06 -15.50
N ASP A 25 7.69 6.10 -15.05
CA ASP A 25 8.26 5.16 -14.10
C ASP A 25 8.27 5.77 -12.69
N TYR A 26 7.83 5.01 -11.70
CA TYR A 26 7.99 5.34 -10.28
C TYR A 26 8.68 4.19 -9.56
N THR A 27 9.65 4.52 -8.70
CA THR A 27 10.30 3.55 -7.81
C THR A 27 9.74 3.70 -6.40
N THR A 28 9.30 2.61 -5.81
CA THR A 28 8.90 2.52 -4.39
C THR A 28 9.78 1.53 -3.67
N SER A 29 10.23 1.90 -2.46
CA SER A 29 10.95 1.02 -1.55
C SER A 29 10.05 0.67 -0.37
N ASN A 30 9.96 -0.60 -0.02
CA ASN A 30 9.26 -1.06 1.18
C ASN A 30 10.22 -1.85 2.06
N THR A 31 10.18 -1.59 3.38
CA THR A 31 10.95 -2.36 4.36
C THR A 31 10.02 -3.10 5.30
N GLU A 32 10.23 -4.39 5.44
CA GLU A 32 9.45 -5.31 6.28
C GLU A 32 10.39 -6.02 7.25
N ILE A 33 10.02 -6.11 8.53
CA ILE A 33 10.72 -6.93 9.51
C ILE A 33 10.12 -8.34 9.45
N LEU A 34 10.90 -9.30 8.97
CA LEU A 34 10.48 -10.70 8.86
C LEU A 34 10.55 -11.45 10.20
N GLY A 35 11.40 -10.99 11.10
CA GLY A 35 11.55 -11.61 12.41
C GLY A 35 12.64 -10.95 13.26
N TYR A 36 12.72 -11.40 14.52
CA TYR A 36 13.74 -10.97 15.47
C TYR A 36 14.26 -12.17 16.27
N SER A 37 15.51 -12.12 16.71
CA SER A 37 16.08 -13.10 17.63
C SER A 37 17.17 -12.46 18.49
N THR A 38 17.41 -13.03 19.67
CA THR A 38 18.62 -12.73 20.46
C THR A 38 19.81 -13.61 20.03
N ASN A 39 19.58 -14.55 19.11
CA ASN A 39 20.57 -15.44 18.53
C ASN A 39 20.84 -15.04 17.08
N LEU A 40 22.05 -14.55 16.79
CA LEU A 40 22.44 -14.12 15.46
C LEU A 40 22.48 -15.28 14.46
N GLU A 41 22.98 -16.44 14.87
CA GLU A 41 23.14 -17.62 14.00
C GLU A 41 21.79 -18.12 13.45
N GLU A 42 20.71 -17.98 14.22
CA GLU A 42 19.36 -18.32 13.76
C GLU A 42 18.90 -17.42 12.62
N LEU A 43 19.16 -16.11 12.71
CA LEU A 43 18.77 -15.17 11.65
C LEU A 43 19.66 -15.32 10.42
N GLU A 44 20.96 -15.57 10.59
CA GLU A 44 21.88 -15.86 9.49
C GLU A 44 21.49 -17.14 8.74
N TYR A 45 21.02 -18.17 9.48
CA TYR A 45 20.48 -19.38 8.89
C TYR A 45 19.23 -19.08 8.07
N ILE A 46 18.26 -18.33 8.62
CA ILE A 46 17.04 -17.97 7.88
C ILE A 46 17.40 -17.14 6.65
N GLN A 47 18.23 -16.11 6.79
CA GLN A 47 18.68 -15.24 5.68
C GLN A 47 19.29 -16.05 4.53
N SER A 48 20.12 -17.03 4.84
CA SER A 48 20.80 -17.86 3.83
C SER A 48 19.89 -18.86 3.13
N ASN A 49 18.71 -19.13 3.69
CA ASN A 49 17.74 -20.13 3.18
C ASN A 49 16.40 -19.50 2.80
N TYR A 50 16.30 -18.17 2.81
CA TYR A 50 15.08 -17.46 2.44
C TYR A 50 15.05 -17.26 0.93
N ASP A 51 13.99 -17.73 0.29
CA ASP A 51 13.80 -17.53 -1.15
C ASP A 51 13.42 -16.05 -1.39
N LEU A 52 14.30 -15.33 -2.08
CA LEU A 52 14.10 -13.92 -2.43
C LEU A 52 13.54 -13.77 -3.84
N GLU A 53 12.62 -12.82 -4.00
CA GLU A 53 12.27 -12.31 -5.32
C GLU A 53 13.42 -11.47 -5.89
N VAL A 54 13.40 -11.21 -7.20
CA VAL A 54 14.51 -10.55 -7.94
C VAL A 54 14.87 -9.17 -7.38
N TYR A 55 13.92 -8.49 -6.72
CA TYR A 55 14.09 -7.14 -6.18
C TYR A 55 14.09 -7.08 -4.65
N ASP A 56 14.25 -8.23 -3.99
CA ASP A 56 14.29 -8.34 -2.54
C ASP A 56 15.72 -8.49 -2.05
N GLU A 57 16.07 -7.73 -1.02
CA GLU A 57 17.31 -7.85 -0.27
C GLU A 57 17.02 -8.15 1.20
N LEU A 58 17.87 -8.94 1.85
CA LEU A 58 17.80 -9.23 3.28
C LEU A 58 19.03 -8.73 4.02
N PHE A 59 18.80 -8.10 5.16
CA PHE A 59 19.86 -7.72 6.09
C PHE A 59 19.47 -8.00 7.54
N ILE A 60 20.49 -8.24 8.36
CA ILE A 60 20.34 -8.39 9.81
C ILE A 60 20.80 -7.10 10.46
N TRP A 61 19.94 -6.52 11.28
CA TRP A 61 20.23 -5.31 12.03
C TRP A 61 20.28 -5.59 13.53
N GLU A 62 21.38 -5.21 14.19
CA GLU A 62 21.50 -5.20 15.66
C GLU A 62 20.71 -4.02 16.25
N ILE A 63 19.74 -4.33 17.10
CA ILE A 63 18.88 -3.39 17.81
C ILE A 63 19.49 -3.13 19.18
N ASN A 64 19.85 -1.87 19.41
CA ASN A 64 20.46 -1.42 20.65
C ASN A 64 19.40 -0.77 21.56
N GLU A 65 19.64 -0.83 22.86
CA GLU A 65 19.03 0.05 23.88
C GLU A 65 17.53 -0.11 24.20
N ILE A 66 16.82 -1.04 23.54
CA ILE A 66 15.39 -1.31 23.81
C ILE A 66 15.09 -2.80 24.02
N THR A 67 13.99 -3.10 24.72
CA THR A 67 13.50 -4.47 24.86
C THR A 67 12.83 -4.95 23.57
N LYS A 68 12.67 -6.26 23.44
CA LYS A 68 11.93 -6.84 22.30
C LYS A 68 10.48 -6.34 22.28
N GLU A 69 9.84 -6.27 23.44
CA GLU A 69 8.45 -5.81 23.58
C GLU A 69 8.30 -4.36 23.16
N ASP A 70 9.24 -3.50 23.56
CA ASP A 70 9.26 -2.09 23.16
C ASP A 70 9.52 -1.94 21.66
N PHE A 71 10.48 -2.70 21.10
CA PHE A 71 10.76 -2.71 19.67
C PHE A 71 9.54 -3.14 18.84
N ILE A 72 8.87 -4.24 19.22
CA ILE A 72 7.63 -4.71 18.58
C ILE A 72 6.58 -3.60 18.58
N LYS A 73 6.37 -2.93 19.73
CA LYS A 73 5.40 -1.85 19.84
C LYS A 73 5.76 -0.67 18.95
N GLU A 74 7.03 -0.29 18.90
CA GLU A 74 7.52 0.82 18.08
C GLU A 74 7.39 0.54 16.59
N GLN A 75 7.59 -0.69 16.12
CA GLN A 75 7.61 -1.01 14.68
C GLN A 75 6.29 -1.57 14.12
N ARG A 76 5.34 -1.94 14.98
CA ARG A 76 4.08 -2.54 14.57
C ARG A 76 3.01 -1.50 14.23
N TYR A 77 2.25 -1.76 13.18
CA TYR A 77 0.96 -1.14 12.88
C TYR A 77 0.03 -2.15 12.21
N ILE A 78 -1.26 -1.83 12.17
CA ILE A 78 -2.29 -2.56 11.42
C ILE A 78 -2.51 -1.82 10.12
N LYS A 79 -2.49 -2.57 9.02
CA LYS A 79 -2.74 -2.07 7.67
C LYS A 79 -4.15 -2.44 7.24
N TYR A 80 -4.93 -1.41 6.91
CA TYR A 80 -6.26 -1.52 6.31
C TYR A 80 -6.13 -1.16 4.83
N SER A 81 -6.70 -1.96 3.94
CA SER A 81 -6.59 -1.67 2.52
C SER A 81 -7.78 -2.16 1.70
N SER A 82 -8.10 -1.38 0.68
CA SER A 82 -9.14 -1.69 -0.30
C SER A 82 -8.67 -1.32 -1.71
N TRP A 83 -9.15 -2.08 -2.68
CA TRP A 83 -8.91 -1.86 -4.10
C TRP A 83 -10.23 -1.58 -4.80
N ILE A 84 -10.31 -0.46 -5.51
CA ILE A 84 -11.44 -0.13 -6.38
C ILE A 84 -11.00 -0.29 -7.82
N GLU A 85 -11.77 -1.05 -8.59
CA GLU A 85 -11.58 -1.21 -10.01
C GLU A 85 -12.66 -0.43 -10.77
N ILE A 86 -12.22 0.35 -11.76
CA ILE A 86 -13.06 1.10 -12.68
C ILE A 86 -12.75 0.62 -14.08
N LYS A 87 -13.79 0.25 -14.84
CA LYS A 87 -13.65 -0.28 -16.21
C LYS A 87 -14.29 0.62 -17.23
N ARG A 88 -13.72 0.63 -18.43
CA ARG A 88 -14.27 1.33 -19.58
C ARG A 88 -15.44 0.54 -20.17
N ASN A 89 -16.61 1.17 -20.24
CA ASN A 89 -17.82 0.69 -20.87
C ASN A 89 -18.36 1.75 -21.85
N ASN A 90 -18.52 1.38 -23.12
CA ASN A 90 -18.97 2.28 -24.19
C ASN A 90 -18.20 3.60 -24.26
N GLY A 91 -16.87 3.53 -24.08
CA GLY A 91 -15.98 4.69 -24.14
C GLY A 91 -15.85 5.49 -22.83
N HIS A 92 -16.66 5.20 -21.80
CA HIS A 92 -16.65 5.89 -20.51
C HIS A 92 -16.22 4.99 -19.37
N PHE A 93 -15.60 5.54 -18.34
CA PHE A 93 -15.26 4.79 -17.14
C PHE A 93 -16.46 4.69 -16.20
N VAL A 94 -16.70 3.47 -15.71
CA VAL A 94 -17.74 3.15 -14.74
C VAL A 94 -17.14 2.31 -13.62
N TYR A 95 -17.63 2.49 -12.40
CA TYR A 95 -17.28 1.63 -11.28
C TYR A 95 -17.56 0.16 -11.65
N ASN A 96 -16.61 -0.72 -11.34
CA ASN A 96 -16.74 -2.15 -11.60
C ASN A 96 -16.77 -2.98 -10.32
N ASN A 97 -15.78 -2.81 -9.45
CA ASN A 97 -15.62 -3.67 -8.28
C ASN A 97 -14.92 -2.95 -7.11
N LEU A 98 -15.19 -3.43 -5.89
CA LEU A 98 -14.47 -3.10 -4.67
C LEU A 98 -14.01 -4.40 -4.03
N ILE A 99 -12.72 -4.48 -3.70
CA ILE A 99 -12.11 -5.59 -3.00
C ILE A 99 -11.61 -5.02 -1.68
N ASN A 100 -12.20 -5.47 -0.57
CA ASN A 100 -11.72 -5.16 0.76
C ASN A 100 -10.77 -6.29 1.19
N ASN A 101 -9.58 -5.94 1.64
CA ASN A 101 -8.65 -6.91 2.20
C ASN A 101 -8.88 -6.97 3.71
N GLU A 102 -8.72 -8.17 4.26
CA GLU A 102 -8.68 -8.34 5.72
C GLU A 102 -7.53 -7.49 6.30
N PRO A 103 -7.77 -6.77 7.42
CA PRO A 103 -6.71 -6.07 8.12
C PRO A 103 -5.61 -7.04 8.55
N TYR A 104 -4.36 -6.62 8.45
CA TYR A 104 -3.23 -7.43 8.90
C TYR A 104 -2.17 -6.59 9.61
N GLU A 105 -1.48 -7.21 10.55
CA GLU A 105 -0.35 -6.61 11.24
C GLU A 105 0.87 -6.54 10.32
N VAL A 106 1.56 -5.41 10.36
CA VAL A 106 2.83 -5.19 9.65
C VAL A 106 3.86 -4.73 10.67
N PHE A 107 5.08 -5.25 10.52
CA PHE A 107 6.25 -4.81 11.26
C PHE A 107 7.19 -4.11 10.29
N SER A 108 7.46 -2.83 10.51
CA SER A 108 8.31 -2.04 9.62
C SER A 108 9.18 -1.09 10.42
N VAL A 109 10.48 -1.08 10.11
CA VAL A 109 11.44 -0.09 10.66
C VAL A 109 11.11 1.34 10.24
N ASP A 110 10.40 1.49 9.12
CA ASP A 110 10.01 2.76 8.56
C ASP A 110 8.60 3.20 8.99
N LYS A 111 7.98 2.56 10.00
CA LYS A 111 6.61 2.89 10.45
C LYS A 111 6.40 4.41 10.59
N ASN A 112 7.35 5.10 11.20
CA ASN A 112 7.28 6.55 11.48
C ASN A 112 7.51 7.44 10.24
N SER A 113 7.97 6.87 9.13
CA SER A 113 8.16 7.56 7.85
C SER A 113 6.84 7.80 7.12
N TYR A 114 5.73 7.24 7.61
CA TYR A 114 4.42 7.30 6.97
C TYR A 114 3.35 7.87 7.90
N PRO A 115 2.35 8.59 7.35
CA PRO A 115 1.26 9.12 8.17
C PRO A 115 0.37 7.99 8.70
N LEU A 116 0.20 7.96 10.02
CA LEU A 116 -0.77 7.09 10.70
C LEU A 116 -2.16 7.74 10.69
N ASP A 117 -3.19 6.91 10.80
CA ASP A 117 -4.61 7.26 10.90
C ASP A 117 -5.09 8.21 9.77
N THR A 118 -4.43 8.11 8.62
CA THR A 118 -4.70 8.91 7.43
C THR A 118 -4.91 7.97 6.25
N ILE A 119 -5.97 8.20 5.47
CA ILE A 119 -6.18 7.46 4.24
C ILE A 119 -5.28 8.00 3.14
N ILE A 120 -4.43 7.11 2.63
CA ILE A 120 -3.63 7.31 1.43
C ILE A 120 -4.43 6.76 0.26
N THR A 121 -4.55 7.55 -0.80
CA THR A 121 -5.16 7.13 -2.07
C THR A 121 -4.10 7.11 -3.14
N ASP A 122 -3.94 5.98 -3.81
CA ASP A 122 -3.14 5.88 -5.01
C ASP A 122 -4.00 5.48 -6.20
N VAL A 123 -3.72 6.07 -7.37
CA VAL A 123 -4.55 5.93 -8.57
C VAL A 123 -3.65 5.55 -9.73
N HIS A 124 -3.93 4.39 -10.30
CA HIS A 124 -3.12 3.79 -11.34
C HIS A 124 -3.99 3.26 -12.49
N SER A 125 -3.37 3.05 -13.63
CA SER A 125 -4.01 2.43 -14.78
C SER A 125 -2.98 1.51 -15.42
N SER A 126 -3.26 0.22 -15.37
CA SER A 126 -2.43 -0.83 -15.96
C SER A 126 -2.66 -0.97 -17.47
N ASP A 127 -3.78 -0.44 -17.97
CA ASP A 127 -4.12 -0.42 -19.39
C ASP A 127 -5.18 0.65 -19.68
N LYS A 128 -5.42 0.94 -20.96
CA LYS A 128 -6.34 2.00 -21.42
C LYS A 128 -7.82 1.86 -20.99
N ASN A 129 -8.24 0.69 -20.56
CA ASN A 129 -9.61 0.35 -20.21
C ASN A 129 -9.83 0.15 -18.70
N THR A 130 -8.75 0.12 -17.90
CA THR A 130 -8.84 -0.18 -16.47
C THR A 130 -8.11 0.88 -15.66
N ILE A 131 -8.79 1.42 -14.64
CA ILE A 131 -8.20 2.27 -13.61
C ILE A 131 -8.38 1.54 -12.28
N THR A 132 -7.31 1.44 -11.53
CA THR A 132 -7.28 0.87 -10.18
C THR A 132 -6.99 1.97 -9.19
N ILE A 133 -7.78 2.04 -8.12
CA ILE A 133 -7.57 2.95 -7.00
C ILE A 133 -7.25 2.09 -5.79
N PHE A 134 -6.13 2.37 -5.15
CA PHE A 134 -5.73 1.78 -3.90
C PHE A 134 -6.03 2.76 -2.76
N LEU A 135 -6.74 2.29 -1.75
CA LEU A 135 -7.02 3.02 -0.52
C LEU A 135 -6.34 2.27 0.61
N GLU A 136 -5.52 2.98 1.38
CA GLU A 136 -4.77 2.40 2.50
C GLU A 136 -4.84 3.30 3.72
N MET A 137 -4.98 2.68 4.89
CA MET A 137 -4.79 3.34 6.17
C MET A 137 -3.87 2.49 7.04
N ARG A 138 -3.04 3.15 7.84
CA ARG A 138 -2.16 2.52 8.83
C ARG A 138 -2.55 3.03 10.18
N SER A 139 -2.73 2.15 11.15
CA SER A 139 -3.08 2.55 12.52
C SER A 139 -2.32 1.73 13.53
N GLU A 140 -2.03 2.30 14.69
CA GLU A 140 -1.54 1.54 15.84
C GLU A 140 -2.68 0.84 16.60
N TYR A 141 -3.93 1.17 16.26
CA TYR A 141 -5.12 0.74 16.97
C TYR A 141 -5.96 -0.21 16.12
N ASN A 142 -6.43 -1.29 16.74
CA ASN A 142 -7.22 -2.34 16.10
C ASN A 142 -8.72 -2.00 15.98
N ASP A 143 -9.17 -0.89 16.55
CA ASP A 143 -10.56 -0.44 16.57
C ASP A 143 -10.92 0.53 15.44
N THR A 144 -10.04 0.67 14.44
CA THR A 144 -10.18 1.64 13.35
C THR A 144 -10.76 1.05 12.05
N GLU A 145 -11.15 -0.22 12.07
CA GLU A 145 -11.72 -0.91 10.91
C GLU A 145 -13.02 -0.27 10.41
N ASP A 146 -13.97 -0.01 11.31
CA ASP A 146 -15.25 0.64 10.96
C ASP A 146 -15.03 2.06 10.40
N VAL A 147 -14.01 2.77 10.90
CA VAL A 147 -13.62 4.10 10.41
C VAL A 147 -13.06 3.99 8.99
N PHE A 148 -12.22 2.99 8.72
CA PHE A 148 -11.70 2.72 7.39
C PHE A 148 -12.83 2.40 6.40
N ILE A 149 -13.68 1.42 6.73
CA ILE A 149 -14.79 0.98 5.88
C ILE A 149 -15.72 2.16 5.55
N SER A 150 -16.14 2.92 6.55
CA SER A 150 -17.03 4.08 6.33
C SER A 150 -16.40 5.15 5.45
N THR A 151 -15.08 5.35 5.53
CA THR A 151 -14.37 6.30 4.68
C THR A 151 -14.24 5.78 3.24
N VAL A 152 -13.99 4.49 3.05
CA VAL A 152 -13.99 3.84 1.72
C VAL A 152 -15.37 3.96 1.07
N ASP A 153 -16.45 3.69 1.80
CA ASP A 153 -17.82 3.82 1.29
C ASP A 153 -18.14 5.27 0.87
N SER A 154 -17.73 6.24 1.68
CA SER A 154 -17.85 7.66 1.36
C SER A 154 -17.08 8.01 0.08
N TYR A 155 -15.86 7.50 -0.07
CA TYR A 155 -15.05 7.69 -1.27
C TYR A 155 -15.69 7.07 -2.51
N VAL A 156 -16.21 5.84 -2.43
CA VAL A 156 -16.91 5.15 -3.53
C VAL A 156 -18.14 5.93 -3.97
N ASN A 157 -18.90 6.51 -3.04
CA ASN A 157 -20.06 7.34 -3.37
C ASN A 157 -19.65 8.62 -4.14
N LYS A 158 -18.61 9.32 -3.67
CA LYS A 158 -18.05 10.49 -4.36
C LYS A 158 -17.52 10.11 -5.75
N LEU A 159 -16.84 8.96 -5.86
CA LEU A 159 -16.32 8.44 -7.11
C LEU A 159 -17.44 8.14 -8.11
N ASN A 160 -18.51 7.46 -7.68
CA ASN A 160 -19.67 7.18 -8.52
C ASN A 160 -20.33 8.46 -9.03
N PHE A 161 -20.49 9.45 -8.15
CA PHE A 161 -21.00 10.76 -8.55
C PHE A 161 -20.09 11.43 -9.59
N LEU A 162 -18.78 11.41 -9.37
CA LEU A 162 -17.80 11.96 -10.30
C LEU A 162 -17.87 11.28 -11.67
N LEU A 163 -17.83 9.94 -11.72
CA LEU A 163 -17.85 9.16 -12.95
C LEU A 163 -19.12 9.42 -13.77
N ASN A 164 -20.27 9.55 -13.11
CA ASN A 164 -21.53 9.91 -13.76
C ASN A 164 -21.47 11.29 -14.42
N ASN A 165 -20.91 12.30 -13.73
CA ASN A 165 -20.76 13.63 -14.29
C ASN A 165 -19.76 13.66 -15.46
N LEU A 166 -18.65 12.93 -15.36
CA LEU A 166 -17.67 12.79 -16.44
C LEU A 166 -18.28 12.11 -17.67
N LYS A 167 -19.14 11.10 -17.48
CA LYS A 167 -19.91 10.47 -18.55
C LYS A 167 -20.86 11.47 -19.23
N ASN A 168 -21.60 12.25 -18.44
CA ASN A 168 -22.52 13.27 -18.98
C ASN A 168 -21.79 14.37 -19.76
N ALA A 169 -20.56 14.70 -19.38
CA ALA A 169 -19.69 15.64 -20.07
C ALA A 169 -18.86 15.01 -21.22
N ASP A 170 -19.15 13.75 -21.59
CA ASP A 170 -18.47 12.97 -22.64
C ASP A 170 -16.94 12.88 -22.46
N VAL A 171 -16.45 12.83 -21.21
CA VAL A 171 -15.02 12.69 -20.93
C VAL A 171 -14.60 11.23 -21.12
N ARG A 172 -13.71 10.99 -22.10
CA ARG A 172 -13.21 9.64 -22.45
C ARG A 172 -11.72 9.43 -22.20
N SER A 173 -10.96 10.51 -21.96
CA SER A 173 -9.50 10.45 -21.76
C SER A 173 -9.17 9.82 -20.40
N THR A 174 -8.41 8.73 -20.39
CA THR A 174 -7.96 8.04 -19.16
C THR A 174 -7.21 9.00 -18.23
N ARG A 175 -6.27 9.80 -18.76
CA ARG A 175 -5.50 10.78 -17.97
C ARG A 175 -6.39 11.81 -17.29
N LYS A 176 -7.33 12.41 -18.04
CA LYS A 176 -8.26 13.40 -17.45
C LYS A 176 -9.11 12.78 -16.34
N VAL A 177 -9.53 11.53 -16.51
CA VAL A 177 -10.27 10.79 -15.48
C VAL A 177 -9.39 10.57 -14.25
N ILE A 178 -8.17 10.05 -14.42
CA ILE A 178 -7.19 9.86 -13.32
C ILE A 178 -6.91 11.19 -12.59
N ASP A 179 -6.58 12.25 -13.33
CA ASP A 179 -6.27 13.58 -12.77
C ASP A 179 -7.44 14.16 -11.97
N THR A 180 -8.67 13.79 -12.34
CA THR A 180 -9.87 14.22 -11.60
C THR A 180 -10.10 13.36 -10.37
N ILE A 181 -9.88 12.04 -10.47
CA ILE A 181 -9.95 11.12 -9.32
C ILE A 181 -8.89 11.47 -8.27
N LYS A 182 -7.66 11.81 -8.68
CA LYS A 182 -6.58 12.26 -7.76
C LYS A 182 -6.91 13.53 -6.99
N LYS A 183 -7.89 14.32 -7.45
CA LYS A 183 -8.39 15.53 -6.77
C LYS A 183 -9.57 15.24 -5.84
N LEU A 184 -10.09 14.02 -5.85
CA LEU A 184 -11.16 13.57 -4.97
C LEU A 184 -10.58 13.42 -3.55
N LYS A 185 -11.13 14.19 -2.61
CA LYS A 185 -10.88 14.07 -1.17
C LYS A 185 -12.09 13.44 -0.50
#